data_AF-A0A0Q4EB82-F1
#
_entry.id   AF-A0A0Q4EB82-F1
#
_cell.length_a   1.000
_cell.length_b   1.000
_cell.length_c   1.000
_cell.angle_alpha   90.00
_cell.angle_beta   90.00
_cell.angle_gamma   90.00
#
_symmetry.space_group_name_H-M   'P 1'
#
loop_
_entity.id
_entity.type
_entity.pdbx_description
1 polymer ?
#
loop_
_entity_poly.entity_id
_entity_poly.type
_entity_poly.pdbx_seq_one_letter_code
_entity_poly.pdbx_strand_id
1 'polypeptide(L)'
;MTQRLDQATAARFAGLTLGHLTREWPYKLDQVLDGPGDLALPKTLHPVFHGSFDWHSCVHGWWQVMRLARLYPDMAEAAAVEALADRMLVPALIAGEVAYLDRPGTGGFERPYGWGWLLALHDELARRPDRPWAAAVEPLARAFAARFAAYLPKLIYPVRSGKHDCTAFALVHALRWARTHDASLAALIEARARDWYGDDHDCRPFEPSGEDFLSATLCETVLMKDVLGAEFAPWLAAFLPDPFGPATACLRSPAIVSERTDGRLAHLDGVNLSRAWCWRTIADALPDPAAARAIADVHLAEALPHLADDYMGEHWLATFALLALEAE
;
A
#
# COMPACT_ATOMS: atom_id res chain seq x y z
N MET A 1 3.93 -18.18 18.53
CA MET A 1 5.18 -18.09 17.76
C MET A 1 4.96 -16.97 16.77
N THR A 2 5.71 -15.87 16.87
CA THR A 2 5.58 -14.74 15.94
C THR A 2 6.02 -15.18 14.55
N GLN A 3 5.09 -15.18 13.60
CA GLN A 3 5.41 -15.50 12.21
C GLN A 3 6.25 -14.35 11.62
N ARG A 4 7.46 -14.66 11.15
CA ARG A 4 8.39 -13.74 10.50
C ARG A 4 8.59 -14.19 9.05
N LEU A 5 8.97 -13.26 8.19
CA LEU A 5 9.34 -13.56 6.81
C LEU A 5 10.59 -14.46 6.79
N ASP A 6 10.49 -15.59 6.11
CA ASP A 6 11.63 -16.48 5.82
C ASP A 6 11.82 -16.62 4.29
N GLN A 7 12.94 -17.21 3.89
CA GLN A 7 13.29 -17.34 2.46
C GLN A 7 12.25 -18.17 1.68
N ALA A 8 11.67 -19.20 2.29
CA ALA A 8 10.65 -20.03 1.64
C ALA A 8 9.35 -19.24 1.38
N THR A 9 8.92 -18.44 2.37
CA THR A 9 7.76 -17.55 2.24
C THR A 9 8.02 -16.44 1.24
N ALA A 10 9.22 -15.85 1.27
CA ALA A 10 9.65 -14.84 0.30
C ALA A 10 9.61 -15.36 -1.14
N ALA A 11 10.19 -16.54 -1.40
CA ALA A 11 10.17 -17.18 -2.71
C ALA A 11 8.73 -17.47 -3.19
N ARG A 12 7.88 -17.99 -2.30
CA ARG A 12 6.45 -18.21 -2.60
C ARG A 12 5.74 -16.91 -2.99
N PHE A 13 5.93 -15.83 -2.24
CA PHE A 13 5.31 -14.53 -2.53
C PHE A 13 5.81 -13.96 -3.87
N ALA A 14 7.12 -14.03 -4.12
CA ALA A 14 7.71 -13.59 -5.38
C ALA A 14 7.15 -14.39 -6.57
N GLY A 15 6.99 -15.70 -6.42
CA GLY A 15 6.42 -16.59 -7.44
C GLY A 15 4.97 -16.24 -7.80
N LEU A 16 4.11 -16.01 -6.80
CA LEU A 16 2.72 -15.57 -7.01
C LEU A 16 2.70 -14.26 -7.82
N THR A 17 3.46 -13.27 -7.37
CA THR A 17 3.41 -11.94 -7.96
C THR A 17 4.01 -11.88 -9.37
N LEU A 18 5.12 -12.58 -9.61
CA LEU A 18 5.69 -12.73 -10.96
C LEU A 18 4.68 -13.29 -11.97
N GLY A 19 3.76 -14.16 -11.52
CA GLY A 19 2.72 -14.74 -12.37
C GLY A 19 1.75 -13.71 -12.98
N HIS A 20 1.69 -12.50 -12.42
CA HIS A 20 0.78 -11.45 -12.86
C HIS A 20 1.45 -10.06 -12.97
N LEU A 21 2.76 -9.95 -13.20
CA LEU A 21 3.36 -8.64 -13.55
C LEU A 21 3.24 -8.29 -15.02
N THR A 22 2.87 -9.24 -15.87
CA THR A 22 2.70 -9.06 -17.33
C THR A 22 1.44 -9.73 -17.88
N ARG A 23 0.45 -10.05 -17.04
CA ARG A 23 -0.80 -10.70 -17.43
C ARG A 23 -1.85 -9.66 -17.82
N GLU A 24 -2.13 -9.53 -19.10
CA GLU A 24 -3.02 -8.46 -19.59
C GLU A 24 -4.51 -8.62 -19.22
N TRP A 25 -4.98 -9.82 -18.89
CA TRP A 25 -6.42 -10.08 -18.68
C TRP A 25 -6.73 -10.97 -17.46
N PRO A 26 -7.84 -10.70 -16.74
CA PRO A 26 -8.71 -9.51 -16.86
C PRO A 26 -8.03 -8.23 -16.35
N TYR A 27 -8.45 -7.06 -16.84
CA TYR A 27 -7.94 -5.75 -16.42
C TYR A 27 -9.07 -4.73 -16.19
N LYS A 28 -9.02 -4.03 -15.06
CA LYS A 28 -9.94 -2.98 -14.62
C LYS A 28 -9.27 -1.62 -14.80
N LEU A 29 -9.70 -0.90 -15.83
CA LEU A 29 -9.07 0.37 -16.25
C LEU A 29 -9.35 1.56 -15.32
N ASP A 30 -10.51 1.61 -14.65
CA ASP A 30 -10.97 2.74 -13.84
C ASP A 30 -10.70 4.12 -14.46
N GLN A 31 -10.90 4.24 -15.78
CA GLN A 31 -10.63 5.47 -16.52
C GLN A 31 -11.88 6.32 -16.73
N VAL A 32 -11.67 7.64 -16.75
CA VAL A 32 -12.64 8.61 -17.29
C VAL A 32 -12.30 8.83 -18.77
N LEU A 33 -13.32 8.81 -19.62
CA LEU A 33 -13.18 9.06 -21.06
C LEU A 33 -13.62 10.50 -21.35
N ASP A 34 -12.69 11.34 -21.79
CA ASP A 34 -12.97 12.70 -22.27
C ASP A 34 -13.32 12.70 -23.78
N GLY A 35 -12.86 11.69 -24.52
CA GLY A 35 -13.23 11.49 -25.92
C GLY A 35 -12.84 10.12 -26.48
N PRO A 36 -13.16 9.85 -27.76
CA PRO A 36 -12.90 8.54 -28.38
C PRO A 36 -11.44 8.12 -28.41
N GLY A 37 -10.49 9.07 -28.38
CA GLY A 37 -9.05 8.79 -28.35
C GLY A 37 -8.55 8.15 -27.06
N ASP A 38 -9.39 8.13 -26.03
CA ASP A 38 -9.08 7.53 -24.72
C ASP A 38 -9.36 6.02 -24.67
N LEU A 39 -9.99 5.47 -25.70
CA LEU A 39 -10.26 4.04 -25.84
C LEU A 39 -9.02 3.34 -26.42
N ALA A 40 -8.27 2.64 -25.56
CA ALA A 40 -7.17 1.79 -25.98
C ALA A 40 -7.02 0.58 -25.04
N LEU A 41 -6.19 -0.40 -25.46
CA LEU A 41 -5.90 -1.58 -24.66
C LEU A 41 -5.06 -1.22 -23.42
N PRO A 42 -5.16 -1.97 -22.30
CA PRO A 42 -4.41 -1.70 -21.08
C PRO A 42 -2.92 -1.49 -21.31
N LYS A 43 -2.27 -2.36 -22.11
CA LYS A 43 -0.84 -2.25 -22.42
C LYS A 43 -0.47 -1.00 -23.23
N THR A 44 -1.40 -0.45 -24.01
CA THR A 44 -1.19 0.80 -24.74
C THR A 44 -1.27 1.99 -23.79
N LEU A 45 -2.18 1.96 -22.82
CA LEU A 45 -2.38 3.03 -21.85
C LEU A 45 -1.31 3.01 -20.74
N HIS A 46 -0.93 1.81 -20.31
CA HIS A 46 -0.04 1.54 -19.18
C HIS A 46 1.05 0.53 -19.59
N PRO A 47 2.06 0.94 -20.36
CA PRO A 47 3.07 0.03 -20.93
C PRO A 47 3.87 -0.75 -19.88
N VAL A 48 3.97 -0.24 -18.65
CA VAL A 48 4.67 -0.91 -17.53
C VAL A 48 3.68 -1.62 -16.61
N PHE A 49 2.58 -0.95 -16.26
CA PHE A 49 1.67 -1.38 -15.19
C PHE A 49 0.33 -1.97 -15.70
N HIS A 50 0.38 -2.73 -16.80
CA HIS A 50 -0.78 -3.42 -17.38
C HIS A 50 -0.97 -4.87 -16.92
N GLY A 51 -0.06 -5.40 -16.10
CA GLY A 51 0.07 -6.85 -15.91
C GLY A 51 -0.80 -7.49 -14.83
N SER A 52 -1.39 -6.70 -13.94
CA SER A 52 -2.26 -7.17 -12.86
C SER A 52 -3.73 -6.83 -13.15
N PHE A 53 -4.63 -7.15 -12.22
CA PHE A 53 -6.05 -6.81 -12.36
C PHE A 53 -6.30 -5.32 -12.57
N ASP A 54 -5.50 -4.44 -11.99
CA ASP A 54 -5.51 -2.99 -12.25
C ASP A 54 -4.10 -2.39 -12.08
N TRP A 55 -3.98 -1.09 -12.35
CA TRP A 55 -2.71 -0.37 -12.39
C TRP A 55 -1.99 -0.41 -11.04
N HIS A 56 -2.66 -0.03 -9.94
CA HIS A 56 -2.01 -0.01 -8.63
C HIS A 56 -1.64 -1.41 -8.15
N SER A 57 -2.42 -2.43 -8.50
CA SER A 57 -2.07 -3.82 -8.20
C SER A 57 -0.77 -4.24 -8.85
N CYS A 58 -0.52 -3.77 -10.06
CA CYS A 58 0.76 -4.00 -10.73
C CYS A 58 1.88 -3.21 -10.04
N VAL A 59 1.64 -1.94 -9.67
CA VAL A 59 2.64 -1.09 -9.00
C VAL A 59 3.11 -1.67 -7.67
N HIS A 60 2.20 -2.06 -6.78
CA HIS A 60 2.62 -2.61 -5.50
C HIS A 60 3.10 -4.06 -5.61
N GLY A 61 2.66 -4.81 -6.64
CA GLY A 61 3.29 -6.08 -7.02
C GLY A 61 4.75 -5.91 -7.40
N TRP A 62 5.07 -4.89 -8.21
CA TRP A 62 6.45 -4.50 -8.51
C TRP A 62 7.22 -4.13 -7.23
N TRP A 63 6.64 -3.31 -6.36
CA TRP A 63 7.28 -2.96 -5.08
C TRP A 63 7.63 -4.22 -4.28
N GLN A 64 6.68 -5.16 -4.19
CA GLN A 64 6.85 -6.38 -3.42
C GLN A 64 7.98 -7.26 -3.97
N VAL A 65 7.99 -7.57 -5.27
CA VAL A 65 9.02 -8.45 -5.85
C VAL A 65 10.40 -7.82 -5.79
N MET A 66 10.52 -6.51 -6.00
CA MET A 66 11.80 -5.79 -5.91
C MET A 66 12.33 -5.79 -4.47
N ARG A 67 11.44 -5.61 -3.49
CA ARG A 67 11.77 -5.69 -2.08
C ARG A 67 12.22 -7.09 -1.67
N LEU A 68 11.51 -8.13 -2.09
CA LEU A 68 11.87 -9.52 -1.83
C LEU A 68 13.22 -9.88 -2.48
N ALA A 69 13.46 -9.47 -3.73
CA ALA A 69 14.75 -9.66 -4.40
C ALA A 69 15.92 -8.97 -3.68
N ARG A 70 15.70 -7.80 -3.08
CA ARG A 70 16.73 -7.14 -2.26
C ARG A 70 16.97 -7.85 -0.93
N LEU A 71 15.91 -8.30 -0.26
CA LEU A 71 16.00 -8.94 1.06
C LEU A 71 16.52 -10.39 1.00
N TYR A 72 16.20 -11.11 -0.07
CA TYR A 72 16.58 -12.51 -0.30
C TYR A 72 17.22 -12.66 -1.69
N PRO A 73 18.42 -12.09 -1.92
CA PRO A 73 19.06 -12.10 -3.24
C PRO A 73 19.39 -13.51 -3.76
N ASP A 74 19.50 -14.49 -2.86
CA ASP A 74 19.82 -15.89 -3.19
C ASP A 74 18.59 -16.75 -3.57
N MET A 75 17.37 -16.19 -3.55
CA MET A 75 16.19 -16.91 -4.02
C MET A 75 16.18 -17.02 -5.56
N ALA A 76 15.68 -18.13 -6.10
CA ALA A 76 15.69 -18.38 -7.54
C ALA A 76 14.92 -17.30 -8.33
N GLU A 77 13.85 -16.77 -7.74
CA GLU A 77 12.99 -15.74 -8.29
C GLU A 77 13.69 -14.40 -8.44
N ALA A 78 14.71 -14.08 -7.62
CA ALA A 78 15.38 -12.77 -7.64
C ALA A 78 15.96 -12.45 -9.02
N ALA A 79 16.65 -13.40 -9.64
CA ALA A 79 17.21 -13.21 -10.98
C ALA A 79 16.12 -12.98 -12.05
N ALA A 80 14.96 -13.64 -11.93
CA ALA A 80 13.84 -13.45 -12.84
C ALA A 80 13.19 -12.07 -12.67
N VAL A 81 13.04 -11.61 -11.43
CA VAL A 81 12.57 -10.26 -11.09
C VAL A 81 13.48 -9.20 -11.70
N GLU A 82 14.79 -9.28 -11.46
CA GLU A 82 15.75 -8.29 -11.97
C GLU A 82 15.79 -8.29 -13.51
N ALA A 83 15.75 -9.46 -14.15
CA ALA A 83 15.71 -9.55 -15.60
C ALA A 83 14.42 -8.95 -16.19
N LEU A 84 13.27 -9.10 -15.51
CA LEU A 84 12.03 -8.45 -15.92
C LEU A 84 12.10 -6.93 -15.71
N ALA A 85 12.65 -6.47 -14.58
CA ALA A 85 12.86 -5.05 -14.29
C ALA A 85 13.73 -4.38 -15.37
N ASP A 86 14.82 -5.04 -15.80
CA ASP A 86 15.71 -4.57 -16.87
C ASP A 86 14.99 -4.36 -18.23
N ARG A 87 13.85 -5.04 -18.45
CA ARG A 87 13.03 -4.87 -19.67
C ARG A 87 11.88 -3.89 -19.49
N MET A 88 11.27 -3.86 -18.31
CA MET A 88 10.00 -3.17 -18.06
C MET A 88 10.19 -1.79 -17.43
N LEU A 89 11.18 -1.63 -16.55
CA LEU A 89 11.46 -0.37 -15.83
C LEU A 89 12.50 0.44 -16.59
N VAL A 90 12.17 0.79 -17.83
CA VAL A 90 13.05 1.52 -18.74
C VAL A 90 12.46 2.88 -19.15
N PRO A 91 13.28 3.90 -19.44
CA PRO A 91 12.79 5.26 -19.71
C PRO A 91 11.72 5.33 -20.80
N ALA A 92 11.86 4.53 -21.86
CA ALA A 92 10.92 4.52 -22.98
C ALA A 92 9.51 4.07 -22.59
N LEU A 93 9.38 3.09 -21.68
CA LEU A 93 8.07 2.62 -21.23
C LEU A 93 7.50 3.55 -20.16
N ILE A 94 8.34 4.03 -19.23
CA ILE A 94 7.90 5.00 -18.21
C ILE A 94 7.40 6.31 -18.84
N ALA A 95 7.98 6.75 -19.96
CA ALA A 95 7.47 7.89 -20.71
C ALA A 95 6.00 7.71 -21.15
N GLY A 96 5.55 6.48 -21.44
CA GLY A 96 4.16 6.20 -21.75
C GLY A 96 3.23 6.30 -20.52
N GLU A 97 3.68 5.85 -19.36
CA GLU A 97 2.93 6.05 -18.10
C GLU A 97 2.80 7.54 -17.76
N VAL A 98 3.86 8.34 -17.97
CA VAL A 98 3.81 9.80 -17.79
C VAL A 98 2.87 10.44 -18.81
N ALA A 99 2.93 10.02 -20.08
CA ALA A 99 2.04 10.54 -21.11
C ALA A 99 0.56 10.26 -20.80
N TYR A 100 0.23 9.13 -20.15
CA TYR A 100 -1.12 8.88 -19.67
C TYR A 100 -1.55 9.94 -18.65
N LEU A 101 -0.69 10.26 -17.69
CA LEU A 101 -0.94 11.26 -16.65
C LEU A 101 -1.07 12.69 -17.20
N ASP A 102 -0.47 13.00 -18.35
CA ASP A 102 -0.58 14.33 -18.96
C ASP A 102 -1.91 14.54 -19.73
N ARG A 103 -2.72 13.47 -19.90
CA ARG A 103 -4.03 13.58 -20.53
C ARG A 103 -5.00 14.40 -19.67
N PRO A 104 -5.89 15.19 -20.30
CA PRO A 104 -7.03 15.79 -19.62
C PRO A 104 -7.86 14.75 -18.83
N GLY A 105 -8.54 15.19 -17.78
CA GLY A 105 -9.42 14.32 -16.98
C GLY A 105 -8.71 13.35 -16.01
N THR A 106 -7.41 13.12 -16.14
CA THR A 106 -6.67 12.13 -15.32
C THR A 106 -6.19 12.64 -13.96
N GLY A 107 -6.56 13.87 -13.56
CA GLY A 107 -6.10 14.47 -12.30
C GLY A 107 -6.48 13.69 -11.03
N GLY A 108 -7.53 12.85 -11.10
CA GLY A 108 -7.96 11.97 -10.02
C GLY A 108 -7.59 10.49 -10.20
N PHE A 109 -6.93 10.11 -11.30
CA PHE A 109 -6.53 8.73 -11.58
C PHE A 109 -5.72 8.17 -10.42
N GLU A 110 -6.11 7.01 -9.88
CA GLU A 110 -5.40 6.31 -8.80
C GLU A 110 -5.26 7.06 -7.47
N ARG A 111 -6.06 8.12 -7.27
CA ARG A 111 -5.97 8.96 -6.06
C ARG A 111 -6.56 8.27 -4.82
N PRO A 112 -5.90 8.34 -3.65
CA PRO A 112 -4.47 8.61 -3.44
C PRO A 112 -3.64 7.32 -3.35
N TYR A 113 -4.27 6.15 -3.44
CA TYR A 113 -3.66 4.84 -3.20
C TYR A 113 -2.50 4.52 -4.14
N GLY A 114 -2.75 4.50 -5.45
CA GLY A 114 -1.72 4.21 -6.43
C GLY A 114 -0.61 5.25 -6.43
N TRP A 115 -0.92 6.51 -6.05
CA TRP A 115 0.08 7.55 -5.88
C TRP A 115 1.07 7.17 -4.78
N GLY A 116 0.57 6.78 -3.61
CA GLY A 116 1.39 6.34 -2.48
C GLY A 116 2.23 5.11 -2.84
N TRP A 117 1.64 4.10 -3.48
CA TRP A 117 2.34 2.89 -3.87
C TRP A 117 3.44 3.10 -4.90
N LEU A 118 3.26 4.01 -5.87
CA LEU A 118 4.33 4.31 -6.80
C LEU A 118 5.50 4.99 -6.09
N LEU A 119 5.23 5.92 -5.16
CA LEU A 119 6.30 6.52 -4.37
C LEU A 119 7.04 5.46 -3.53
N ALA A 120 6.32 4.49 -2.97
CA ALA A 120 6.95 3.35 -2.30
C ALA A 120 7.82 2.50 -3.24
N LEU A 121 7.33 2.19 -4.45
CA LEU A 121 8.10 1.48 -5.48
C LEU A 121 9.39 2.23 -5.80
N HIS A 122 9.31 3.54 -6.08
CA HIS A 122 10.48 4.34 -6.37
C HIS A 122 11.50 4.33 -5.22
N ASP A 123 11.05 4.49 -3.97
CA ASP A 123 11.97 4.45 -2.81
C ASP A 123 12.66 3.08 -2.67
N GLU A 124 11.95 1.98 -2.94
CA GLU A 124 12.52 0.64 -2.93
C GLU A 124 13.56 0.47 -4.05
N LEU A 125 13.27 0.92 -5.27
CA LEU A 125 14.21 0.89 -6.38
C LEU A 125 15.48 1.72 -6.09
N ALA A 126 15.34 2.85 -5.40
CA ALA A 126 16.46 3.70 -5.02
C ALA A 126 17.44 3.03 -4.04
N ARG A 127 17.06 1.91 -3.41
CA ARG A 127 17.96 1.07 -2.60
C ARG A 127 18.97 0.27 -3.43
N ARG A 128 18.87 0.30 -4.76
CA ARG A 128 19.76 -0.39 -5.72
C ARG A 128 20.42 0.61 -6.67
N PRO A 129 21.34 1.46 -6.19
CA PRO A 129 22.01 2.47 -7.01
C PRO A 129 22.93 1.85 -8.10
N ASP A 130 23.23 0.55 -8.00
CA ASP A 130 23.92 -0.24 -9.01
C ASP A 130 23.07 -0.51 -10.26
N ARG A 131 21.76 -0.23 -10.22
CA ARG A 131 20.80 -0.51 -11.29
C ARG A 131 20.09 0.78 -11.77
N PRO A 132 19.66 0.85 -13.05
CA PRO A 132 19.09 2.08 -13.62
C PRO A 132 17.60 2.30 -13.29
N TRP A 133 16.95 1.37 -12.60
CA TRP A 133 15.48 1.34 -12.46
C TRP A 133 14.92 2.56 -11.74
N ALA A 134 15.56 3.01 -10.66
CA ALA A 134 15.10 4.19 -9.91
C ALA A 134 15.10 5.44 -10.79
N ALA A 135 16.21 5.68 -11.51
CA ALA A 135 16.35 6.81 -12.43
C ALA A 135 15.33 6.73 -13.59
N ALA A 136 15.00 5.53 -14.06
CA ALA A 136 13.98 5.34 -15.10
C ALA A 136 12.57 5.67 -14.60
N VAL A 137 12.24 5.32 -13.35
CA VAL A 137 10.90 5.49 -12.74
C VAL A 137 10.70 6.88 -12.13
N GLU A 138 11.78 7.60 -11.78
CA GLU A 138 11.74 8.91 -11.11
C GLU A 138 10.77 9.92 -11.77
N PRO A 139 10.72 10.09 -13.11
CA PRO A 139 9.80 11.04 -13.73
C PRO A 139 8.33 10.79 -13.35
N LEU A 140 7.92 9.52 -13.26
CA LEU A 140 6.57 9.15 -12.86
C LEU A 140 6.34 9.38 -11.36
N ALA A 141 7.33 9.06 -10.51
CA ALA A 141 7.26 9.34 -9.08
C ALA A 141 7.09 10.84 -8.82
N ARG A 142 7.86 11.69 -9.50
CA ARG A 142 7.74 13.16 -9.44
C ARG A 142 6.37 13.65 -9.91
N ALA A 143 5.80 13.05 -10.94
CA ALA A 143 4.46 13.39 -11.43
C ALA A 143 3.35 13.11 -10.41
N PHE A 144 3.46 12.04 -9.62
CA PHE A 144 2.52 11.78 -8.52
C PHE A 144 2.81 12.60 -7.26
N ALA A 145 4.09 12.87 -6.94
CA ALA A 145 4.45 13.81 -5.87
C ALA A 145 3.85 15.21 -6.11
N ALA A 146 3.93 15.71 -7.34
CA ALA A 146 3.30 16.98 -7.75
C ALA A 146 1.77 16.95 -7.60
N ARG A 147 1.13 15.79 -7.86
CA ARG A 147 -0.32 15.61 -7.66
C ARG A 147 -0.71 15.66 -6.19
N PHE A 148 0.06 15.04 -5.29
CA PHE A 148 -0.12 15.22 -3.85
C PHE A 148 0.00 16.69 -3.46
N ALA A 149 1.07 17.36 -3.90
CA ALA A 149 1.29 18.79 -3.59
C ALA A 149 0.14 19.69 -4.06
N ALA A 150 -0.48 19.38 -5.19
CA ALA A 150 -1.64 20.11 -5.72
C ALA A 150 -2.98 19.74 -5.07
N TYR A 151 -3.12 18.51 -4.56
CA TYR A 151 -4.36 17.96 -4.02
C TYR A 151 -4.53 18.23 -2.51
N LEU A 152 -3.49 17.97 -1.71
CA LEU A 152 -3.58 18.02 -0.25
C LEU A 152 -4.05 19.38 0.30
N PRO A 153 -3.66 20.55 -0.27
CA PRO A 153 -4.18 21.84 0.17
C PRO A 153 -5.69 22.04 -0.09
N LYS A 154 -6.28 21.27 -1.02
CA LYS A 154 -7.71 21.34 -1.37
C LYS A 154 -8.56 20.38 -0.55
N LEU A 155 -7.95 19.38 0.06
CA LEU A 155 -8.64 18.35 0.84
C LEU A 155 -8.94 18.89 2.24
N ILE A 156 -10.17 19.35 2.49
CA ILE A 156 -10.52 19.91 3.81
C ILE A 156 -10.57 18.83 4.89
N TYR A 157 -11.15 17.67 4.58
CA TYR A 157 -11.31 16.54 5.50
C TYR A 157 -10.51 15.34 5.00
N PRO A 158 -9.83 14.58 5.88
CA PRO A 158 -9.22 13.33 5.48
C PRO A 158 -10.30 12.32 5.09
N VAL A 159 -9.99 11.41 4.17
CA VAL A 159 -10.86 10.28 3.85
C VAL A 159 -10.50 9.09 4.75
N ARG A 160 -11.48 8.65 5.55
CA ARG A 160 -11.35 7.59 6.57
C ARG A 160 -12.10 6.30 6.21
N SER A 161 -12.27 6.04 4.92
CA SER A 161 -12.78 4.76 4.42
C SER A 161 -11.71 3.68 4.56
N GLY A 162 -12.13 2.42 4.72
CA GLY A 162 -11.24 1.27 4.62
C GLY A 162 -10.91 0.88 3.18
N LYS A 163 -11.16 1.74 2.18
CA LYS A 163 -10.94 1.43 0.75
C LYS A 163 -9.70 2.15 0.21
N HIS A 164 -9.45 2.05 -1.09
CA HIS A 164 -8.31 2.71 -1.77
C HIS A 164 -8.26 4.23 -1.53
N ASP A 165 -9.38 4.90 -1.30
CA ASP A 165 -9.40 6.33 -1.01
C ASP A 165 -8.90 6.71 0.41
N CYS A 166 -8.53 5.73 1.26
CA CYS A 166 -7.94 5.95 2.58
C CYS A 166 -6.75 6.91 2.53
N THR A 167 -6.93 8.10 3.11
CA THR A 167 -5.90 9.16 3.07
C THR A 167 -4.66 8.75 3.87
N ALA A 168 -4.85 8.20 5.07
CA ALA A 168 -3.74 7.85 5.95
C ALA A 168 -2.79 6.83 5.32
N PHE A 169 -3.33 5.75 4.74
CA PHE A 169 -2.53 4.70 4.10
C PHE A 169 -1.61 5.26 3.00
N ALA A 170 -2.17 6.05 2.07
CA ALA A 170 -1.39 6.64 0.99
C ALA A 170 -0.29 7.57 1.51
N LEU A 171 -0.57 8.32 2.57
CA LEU A 171 0.36 9.27 3.16
C LEU A 171 1.49 8.61 3.94
N VAL A 172 1.30 7.41 4.50
CA VAL A 172 2.42 6.63 5.09
C VAL A 172 3.51 6.40 4.05
N HIS A 173 3.14 5.91 2.87
CA HIS A 173 4.08 5.68 1.78
C HIS A 173 4.66 6.97 1.22
N ALA A 174 3.80 7.97 0.98
CA ALA A 174 4.24 9.26 0.43
C ALA A 174 5.20 10.01 1.37
N LEU A 175 4.95 10.00 2.68
CA LEU A 175 5.80 10.66 3.68
C LEU A 175 7.19 10.03 3.73
N ARG A 176 7.27 8.70 3.72
CA ARG A 176 8.54 7.96 3.74
C ARG A 176 9.40 8.28 2.52
N TRP A 177 8.79 8.32 1.33
CA TRP A 177 9.47 8.75 0.11
C TRP A 177 9.88 10.23 0.20
N ALA A 178 8.94 11.12 0.57
CA ALA A 178 9.16 12.56 0.56
C ALA A 178 10.29 13.00 1.50
N ARG A 179 10.45 12.34 2.66
CA ARG A 179 11.56 12.62 3.59
C ARG A 179 12.94 12.48 2.97
N THR A 180 13.09 11.60 1.98
CA THR A 180 14.35 11.39 1.26
C THR A 180 14.43 12.21 -0.02
N HIS A 181 13.31 12.33 -0.75
CA HIS A 181 13.31 12.80 -2.14
C HIS A 181 12.68 14.17 -2.35
N ASP A 182 11.85 14.65 -1.42
CA ASP A 182 11.08 15.90 -1.54
C ASP A 182 10.69 16.47 -0.17
N ALA A 183 11.61 17.22 0.44
CA ALA A 183 11.40 17.82 1.77
C ALA A 183 10.17 18.76 1.82
N SER A 184 9.80 19.39 0.70
CA SER A 184 8.65 20.28 0.65
C SER A 184 7.33 19.51 0.75
N LEU A 185 7.23 18.38 0.05
CA LEU A 185 6.09 17.48 0.15
C LEU A 185 6.02 16.83 1.55
N ALA A 186 7.16 16.46 2.13
CA ALA A 186 7.20 15.90 3.48
C ALA A 186 6.60 16.89 4.51
N ALA A 187 7.04 18.15 4.48
CA ALA A 187 6.51 19.20 5.35
C ALA A 187 5.01 19.44 5.13
N LEU A 188 4.52 19.40 3.88
CA LEU A 188 3.10 19.51 3.57
C LEU A 188 2.30 18.34 4.16
N ILE A 189 2.76 17.11 3.98
CA ILE A 189 2.08 15.92 4.51
C ILE A 189 2.02 15.98 6.04
N GLU A 190 3.14 16.32 6.69
CA GLU A 190 3.23 16.43 8.14
C GLU A 190 2.32 17.53 8.71
N ALA A 191 2.20 18.67 8.02
CA ALA A 191 1.27 19.73 8.41
C ALA A 191 -0.19 19.27 8.27
N ARG A 192 -0.55 18.68 7.13
CA ARG A 192 -1.94 18.23 6.91
C ARG A 192 -2.35 17.08 7.82
N ALA A 193 -1.44 16.14 8.11
CA ALA A 193 -1.71 15.07 9.06
C ALA A 193 -2.00 15.61 10.47
N ARG A 194 -1.24 16.63 10.93
CA ARG A 194 -1.54 17.32 12.19
C ARG A 194 -2.89 18.04 12.15
N ASP A 195 -3.18 18.77 11.08
CA ASP A 195 -4.46 19.48 10.93
C ASP A 195 -5.68 18.54 10.96
N TRP A 196 -5.53 17.34 10.40
CA TRP A 196 -6.64 16.39 10.20
C TRP A 196 -6.85 15.42 11.35
N TYR A 197 -5.77 14.99 11.99
CA TYR A 197 -5.76 13.89 12.94
C TYR A 197 -5.22 14.28 14.33
N GLY A 198 -4.63 15.47 14.46
CA GLY A 198 -3.94 15.89 15.69
C GLY A 198 -4.86 16.01 16.91
N ASP A 199 -6.13 16.37 16.69
CA ASP A 199 -7.14 16.54 17.76
C ASP A 199 -8.04 15.30 17.95
N ASP A 200 -7.80 14.21 17.22
CA ASP A 200 -8.61 13.00 17.35
C ASP A 200 -8.39 12.33 18.71
N HIS A 201 -9.51 11.93 19.34
CA HIS A 201 -9.54 11.32 20.66
C HIS A 201 -10.74 10.35 20.78
N ASP A 202 -10.72 9.47 21.79
CA ASP A 202 -11.84 8.58 22.13
C ASP A 202 -12.38 7.78 20.94
N CYS A 203 -11.48 7.20 20.13
CA CYS A 203 -11.82 6.55 18.87
C CYS A 203 -12.85 5.41 19.04
N ARG A 204 -13.85 5.40 18.16
CA ARG A 204 -14.90 4.38 18.05
C ARG A 204 -15.04 3.95 16.59
N PRO A 205 -14.27 2.95 16.14
CA PRO A 205 -14.16 2.64 14.72
C PRO A 205 -15.44 2.06 14.12
N PHE A 206 -15.81 2.51 12.92
CA PHE A 206 -16.85 1.91 12.08
C PHE A 206 -16.23 0.93 11.07
N GLU A 207 -15.51 -0.08 11.56
CA GLU A 207 -14.85 -1.10 10.73
C GLU A 207 -15.07 -2.53 11.28
N PRO A 208 -15.04 -3.57 10.42
CA PRO A 208 -15.00 -3.46 8.96
C PRO A 208 -16.38 -3.11 8.38
N SER A 209 -16.39 -2.32 7.31
CA SER A 209 -17.44 -2.30 6.31
C SER A 209 -17.29 -3.49 5.36
N GLY A 210 -18.37 -3.91 4.69
CA GLY A 210 -18.42 -5.19 3.97
C GLY A 210 -17.48 -5.33 2.77
N GLU A 211 -16.87 -4.24 2.31
CA GLU A 211 -15.90 -4.24 1.20
C GLU A 211 -14.63 -3.45 1.58
N ASP A 212 -14.41 -3.27 2.89
CA ASP A 212 -13.16 -2.69 3.36
C ASP A 212 -11.99 -3.59 2.98
N PHE A 213 -10.88 -2.93 2.76
CA PHE A 213 -9.60 -3.44 2.30
C PHE A 213 -8.48 -3.10 3.30
N LEU A 214 -8.64 -2.02 4.07
CA LEU A 214 -7.72 -1.50 5.07
C LEU A 214 -8.45 -1.27 6.39
N SER A 215 -7.73 -1.40 7.51
CA SER A 215 -8.13 -0.73 8.76
C SER A 215 -7.75 0.75 8.69
N ALA A 216 -8.70 1.61 8.34
CA ALA A 216 -8.47 3.06 8.24
C ALA A 216 -8.00 3.65 9.57
N THR A 217 -8.59 3.18 10.68
CA THR A 217 -8.24 3.60 12.04
C THR A 217 -6.77 3.33 12.35
N LEU A 218 -6.30 2.12 12.05
CA LEU A 218 -4.93 1.76 12.36
C LEU A 218 -3.93 2.35 11.36
N CYS A 219 -4.32 2.57 10.10
CA CYS A 219 -3.49 3.30 9.13
C CYS A 219 -3.23 4.74 9.58
N GLU A 220 -4.24 5.40 10.15
CA GLU A 220 -4.09 6.72 10.77
C GLU A 220 -3.13 6.69 11.95
N THR A 221 -3.26 5.72 12.85
CA THR A 221 -2.31 5.53 13.96
C THR A 221 -0.88 5.38 13.45
N VAL A 222 -0.66 4.60 12.38
CA VAL A 222 0.67 4.42 11.78
C VAL A 222 1.20 5.71 11.16
N LEU A 223 0.36 6.48 10.44
CA LEU A 223 0.76 7.79 9.92
C LEU A 223 1.16 8.73 11.06
N MET A 224 0.34 8.82 12.11
CA MET A 224 0.56 9.73 13.22
C MET A 224 1.79 9.33 14.05
N LYS A 225 2.12 8.05 14.14
CA LYS A 225 3.41 7.58 14.67
C LYS A 225 4.59 8.19 13.93
N ASP A 226 4.55 8.17 12.59
CA ASP A 226 5.63 8.70 11.76
C ASP A 226 5.68 10.24 11.81
N VAL A 227 4.54 10.94 11.98
CA VAL A 227 4.43 12.42 11.99
C VAL A 227 4.78 13.06 13.33
N LEU A 228 4.29 12.49 14.45
CA LEU A 228 4.36 13.13 15.77
C LEU A 228 5.66 12.85 16.53
N GLY A 229 6.37 11.77 16.23
CA GLY A 229 7.60 11.41 16.94
C GLY A 229 7.38 11.32 18.47
N ALA A 230 7.99 12.22 19.24
CA ALA A 230 7.86 12.24 20.69
C ALA A 230 6.43 12.55 21.20
N GLU A 231 5.62 13.26 20.39
CA GLU A 231 4.23 13.59 20.72
C GLU A 231 3.26 12.42 20.44
N PHE A 232 3.74 11.32 19.86
CA PHE A 232 2.90 10.19 19.48
C PHE A 232 2.30 9.46 20.69
N ALA A 233 3.10 9.18 21.72
CA ALA A 233 2.62 8.45 22.90
C ALA A 233 1.44 9.14 23.62
N PRO A 234 1.49 10.46 23.93
CA PRO A 234 0.34 11.14 24.52
C PRO A 234 -0.86 11.23 23.57
N TRP A 235 -0.63 11.45 22.27
CA TRP A 235 -1.70 11.42 21.27
C TRP A 235 -2.39 10.05 21.19
N LEU A 236 -1.61 8.96 21.15
CA LEU A 236 -2.12 7.59 21.10
C LEU A 236 -2.96 7.25 22.34
N ALA A 237 -2.53 7.71 23.52
CA ALA A 237 -3.29 7.52 24.75
C ALA A 237 -4.62 8.30 24.77
N ALA A 238 -4.72 9.43 24.06
CA ALA A 238 -5.97 10.17 23.89
C ALA A 238 -6.85 9.55 22.79
N PHE A 239 -6.25 9.11 21.69
CA PHE A 239 -6.94 8.50 20.55
C PHE A 239 -7.50 7.12 20.87
N LEU A 240 -6.71 6.26 21.51
CA LEU A 240 -7.08 4.90 21.92
C LEU A 240 -6.82 4.73 23.43
N PRO A 241 -7.66 5.32 24.30
CA PRO A 241 -7.44 5.28 25.76
C PRO A 241 -7.52 3.87 26.35
N ASP A 242 -8.29 2.99 25.72
CA ASP A 242 -8.34 1.56 26.03
C ASP A 242 -8.23 0.74 24.73
N PRO A 243 -7.01 0.53 24.19
CA PRO A 243 -6.81 -0.11 22.89
C PRO A 243 -7.26 -1.58 22.90
N PHE A 244 -7.36 -2.20 24.07
CA PHE A 244 -7.79 -3.59 24.26
C PHE A 244 -9.24 -3.71 24.76
N GLY A 245 -9.94 -2.58 24.86
CA GLY A 245 -11.27 -2.48 25.42
C GLY A 245 -12.41 -2.93 24.49
N PRO A 246 -13.66 -2.72 24.94
CA PRO A 246 -14.85 -3.00 24.15
C PRO A 246 -15.02 -2.04 22.96
N ALA A 247 -14.64 -0.77 23.10
CA ALA A 247 -14.83 0.26 22.07
C ALA A 247 -14.01 0.00 20.79
N THR A 248 -12.90 -0.72 20.92
CA THR A 248 -11.97 -1.06 19.84
C THR A 248 -11.96 -2.55 19.53
N ALA A 249 -12.92 -3.32 20.06
CA ALA A 249 -12.97 -4.78 19.90
C ALA A 249 -12.96 -5.22 18.43
N CYS A 250 -13.59 -4.43 17.54
CA CYS A 250 -13.61 -4.69 16.12
C CYS A 250 -12.22 -4.67 15.46
N LEU A 251 -11.24 -3.93 16.02
CA LEU A 251 -9.86 -3.87 15.54
C LEU A 251 -9.05 -5.13 15.89
N ARG A 252 -9.55 -5.96 16.83
CA ARG A 252 -8.85 -7.13 17.37
C ARG A 252 -9.39 -8.46 16.84
N SER A 253 -10.65 -8.46 16.39
CA SER A 253 -11.30 -9.63 15.83
C SER A 253 -11.06 -9.69 14.33
N PRO A 254 -10.64 -10.85 13.77
CA PRO A 254 -10.53 -11.01 12.33
C PRO A 254 -11.84 -10.70 11.60
N ALA A 255 -11.72 -10.07 10.44
CA ALA A 255 -12.84 -9.91 9.52
C ALA A 255 -13.19 -11.29 8.93
N ILE A 256 -14.49 -11.56 8.81
CA ILE A 256 -15.01 -12.81 8.25
C ILE A 256 -15.19 -12.63 6.75
N VAL A 257 -14.57 -13.50 5.95
CA VAL A 257 -14.70 -13.48 4.50
C VAL A 257 -15.70 -14.55 4.06
N SER A 258 -16.85 -14.13 3.52
CA SER A 258 -17.92 -15.05 3.13
C SER A 258 -17.71 -15.70 1.76
N GLU A 259 -17.06 -15.00 0.83
CA GLU A 259 -16.81 -15.44 -0.54
C GLU A 259 -15.51 -14.83 -1.05
N ARG A 260 -14.52 -15.67 -1.36
CA ARG A 260 -13.17 -15.24 -1.76
C ARG A 260 -13.00 -15.10 -3.27
N THR A 261 -13.95 -15.59 -4.05
CA THR A 261 -13.99 -15.40 -5.51
C THR A 261 -14.62 -14.05 -5.90
N ASP A 262 -15.27 -13.36 -4.96
CA ASP A 262 -15.80 -12.02 -5.18
C ASP A 262 -14.71 -10.97 -4.92
N GLY A 263 -14.39 -10.17 -5.94
CA GLY A 263 -13.32 -9.18 -5.90
C GLY A 263 -13.51 -8.02 -4.91
N ARG A 264 -14.68 -7.88 -4.29
CA ARG A 264 -14.92 -6.91 -3.20
C ARG A 264 -14.92 -7.58 -1.84
N LEU A 265 -15.52 -8.76 -1.72
CA LEU A 265 -15.59 -9.46 -0.43
C LEU A 265 -14.21 -10.04 -0.03
N ALA A 266 -13.40 -10.47 -0.99
CA ALA A 266 -12.01 -10.89 -0.76
C ALA A 266 -11.14 -9.78 -0.14
N HIS A 267 -11.53 -8.50 -0.26
CA HIS A 267 -10.82 -7.39 0.40
C HIS A 267 -10.73 -7.54 1.93
N LEU A 268 -11.65 -8.28 2.56
CA LEU A 268 -11.64 -8.47 4.00
C LEU A 268 -10.43 -9.28 4.49
N ASP A 269 -9.81 -10.11 3.63
CA ASP A 269 -8.49 -10.68 3.94
C ASP A 269 -7.41 -9.58 3.99
N GLY A 270 -7.53 -8.53 3.17
CA GLY A 270 -6.70 -7.32 3.26
C GLY A 270 -6.91 -6.53 4.54
N VAL A 271 -8.13 -6.46 5.07
CA VAL A 271 -8.39 -5.86 6.39
C VAL A 271 -7.62 -6.61 7.45
N ASN A 272 -7.64 -7.94 7.43
CA ASN A 272 -6.84 -8.76 8.35
C ASN A 272 -5.34 -8.47 8.22
N LEU A 273 -4.79 -8.48 6.99
CA LEU A 273 -3.37 -8.22 6.77
C LEU A 273 -2.95 -6.79 7.15
N SER A 274 -3.77 -5.78 6.84
CA SER A 274 -3.49 -4.38 7.21
C SER A 274 -3.59 -4.16 8.72
N ARG A 275 -4.52 -4.82 9.41
CA ARG A 275 -4.57 -4.81 10.89
C ARG A 275 -3.32 -5.44 11.48
N ALA A 276 -2.89 -6.59 10.97
CA ALA A 276 -1.66 -7.23 11.44
C ALA A 276 -0.44 -6.33 11.25
N TRP A 277 -0.31 -5.71 10.08
CA TRP A 277 0.74 -4.73 9.78
C TRP A 277 0.73 -3.57 10.78
N CYS A 278 -0.43 -2.94 10.98
CA CYS A 278 -0.50 -1.76 11.84
C CYS A 278 -0.31 -2.10 13.31
N TRP A 279 -0.95 -3.17 13.83
CA TRP A 279 -0.78 -3.61 15.22
C TRP A 279 0.68 -3.91 15.56
N ARG A 280 1.42 -4.57 14.66
CA ARG A 280 2.87 -4.76 14.83
C ARG A 280 3.61 -3.43 14.84
N THR A 281 3.34 -2.57 13.86
CA THR A 281 4.01 -1.26 13.70
C THR A 281 3.85 -0.34 14.92
N ILE A 282 2.75 -0.45 15.66
CA ILE A 282 2.45 0.38 16.83
C ILE A 282 2.67 -0.34 18.16
N ALA A 283 3.05 -1.63 18.14
CA ALA A 283 3.07 -2.50 19.32
C ALA A 283 3.85 -1.90 20.49
N ASP A 284 5.05 -1.37 20.22
CA ASP A 284 5.96 -0.87 21.25
C ASP A 284 5.50 0.47 21.87
N ALA A 285 4.51 1.13 21.28
CA ALA A 285 3.89 2.34 21.83
C ALA A 285 2.65 2.05 22.69
N LEU A 286 2.20 0.79 22.74
CA LEU A 286 1.01 0.38 23.48
C LEU A 286 1.36 -0.12 24.90
N PRO A 287 0.40 -0.12 25.84
CA PRO A 287 0.64 -0.55 27.22
C PRO A 287 0.98 -2.05 27.35
N ASP A 288 0.57 -2.87 26.39
CA ASP A 288 0.92 -4.30 26.31
C ASP A 288 1.37 -4.65 24.87
N PRO A 289 2.67 -4.48 24.55
CA PRO A 289 3.22 -4.82 23.23
C PRO A 289 3.06 -6.31 22.88
N ALA A 290 3.06 -7.20 23.87
CA ALA A 290 2.90 -8.63 23.65
C ALA A 290 1.47 -8.98 23.21
N ALA A 291 0.47 -8.36 23.84
CA ALA A 291 -0.93 -8.49 23.41
C ALA A 291 -1.15 -7.93 22.00
N ALA A 292 -0.57 -6.77 21.67
CA ALA A 292 -0.65 -6.19 20.33
C ALA A 292 -0.07 -7.13 19.25
N ARG A 293 1.11 -7.70 19.49
CA ARG A 293 1.73 -8.68 18.59
C ARG A 293 0.91 -9.98 18.49
N ALA A 294 0.30 -10.43 19.59
CA ALA A 294 -0.58 -11.61 19.57
C ALA A 294 -1.86 -11.37 18.74
N ILE A 295 -2.46 -10.18 18.82
CA ILE A 295 -3.61 -9.80 17.97
C ILE A 295 -3.20 -9.80 16.49
N ALA A 296 -2.04 -9.24 16.17
CA ALA A 296 -1.53 -9.27 14.80
C ALA A 296 -1.30 -10.71 14.28
N ASP A 297 -0.77 -11.60 15.11
CA ASP A 297 -0.58 -13.01 14.77
C ASP A 297 -1.93 -13.72 14.49
N VAL A 298 -3.00 -13.36 15.21
CA VAL A 298 -4.36 -13.89 14.95
C VAL A 298 -4.88 -13.43 13.58
N HIS A 299 -4.72 -12.16 13.23
CA HIS A 299 -5.10 -11.66 11.91
C HIS A 299 -4.28 -12.29 10.77
N LEU A 300 -2.98 -12.50 10.97
CA LEU A 300 -2.13 -13.18 9.99
C LEU A 300 -2.55 -14.64 9.79
N ALA A 301 -2.84 -15.34 10.89
CA ALA A 301 -3.28 -16.73 10.83
C ALA A 301 -4.60 -16.89 10.06
N GLU A 302 -5.48 -15.90 10.11
CA GLU A 302 -6.72 -15.89 9.31
C GLU A 302 -6.41 -15.72 7.82
N ALA A 303 -5.62 -14.72 7.40
CA ALA A 303 -5.50 -14.35 5.99
C ALA A 303 -4.41 -15.12 5.21
N LEU A 304 -3.31 -15.53 5.84
CA LEU A 304 -2.16 -16.14 5.14
C LEU A 304 -2.47 -17.46 4.40
N PRO A 305 -3.37 -18.33 4.89
CA PRO A 305 -3.75 -19.52 4.13
C PRO A 305 -4.42 -19.22 2.79
N HIS A 306 -5.00 -18.03 2.62
CA HIS A 306 -5.91 -17.69 1.53
C HIS A 306 -5.31 -16.80 0.44
N LEU A 307 -4.00 -16.51 0.51
CA LEU A 307 -3.32 -15.60 -0.42
C LEU A 307 -3.39 -16.04 -1.89
N ALA A 308 -3.66 -17.31 -2.17
CA ALA A 308 -3.64 -17.89 -3.52
C ALA A 308 -4.92 -18.69 -3.84
N ASP A 309 -6.01 -18.46 -3.09
CA ASP A 309 -7.27 -19.19 -3.28
C ASP A 309 -7.95 -18.84 -4.62
N ASP A 310 -7.91 -17.56 -5.00
CA ASP A 310 -8.46 -17.04 -6.25
C ASP A 310 -7.64 -15.85 -6.74
N TYR A 311 -7.66 -15.60 -8.06
CA TYR A 311 -6.99 -14.45 -8.66
C TYR A 311 -7.42 -13.13 -8.03
N MET A 312 -8.67 -12.99 -7.58
CA MET A 312 -9.20 -11.79 -6.92
C MET A 312 -8.48 -11.44 -5.61
N GLY A 313 -7.82 -12.39 -4.96
CA GLY A 313 -6.91 -12.16 -3.83
C GLY A 313 -5.43 -12.21 -4.24
N GLU A 314 -5.07 -13.18 -5.09
CA GLU A 314 -3.68 -13.48 -5.47
C GLU A 314 -2.93 -12.26 -6.01
N HIS A 315 -3.61 -11.41 -6.78
CA HIS A 315 -2.96 -10.29 -7.46
C HIS A 315 -2.46 -9.16 -6.53
N TRP A 316 -2.77 -9.22 -5.23
CA TRP A 316 -2.42 -8.15 -4.29
C TRP A 316 -2.17 -8.59 -2.84
N LEU A 317 -2.83 -9.62 -2.31
CA LEU A 317 -2.80 -9.96 -0.88
C LEU A 317 -1.38 -10.22 -0.36
N ALA A 318 -0.52 -10.86 -1.16
CA ALA A 318 0.85 -11.13 -0.76
C ALA A 318 1.65 -9.84 -0.46
N THR A 319 1.29 -8.71 -1.06
CA THR A 319 1.92 -7.40 -0.80
C THR A 319 1.66 -6.96 0.64
N PHE A 320 0.42 -7.12 1.11
CA PHE A 320 0.02 -6.77 2.47
C PHE A 320 0.52 -7.77 3.51
N ALA A 321 0.60 -9.05 3.12
CA ALA A 321 1.27 -10.06 3.94
C ALA A 321 2.75 -9.71 4.15
N LEU A 322 3.44 -9.22 3.11
CA LEU A 322 4.81 -8.74 3.24
C LEU A 322 4.92 -7.55 4.20
N LEU A 323 4.07 -6.53 4.06
CA LEU A 323 4.02 -5.39 5.00
C LEU A 323 3.87 -5.86 6.46
N ALA A 324 2.98 -6.83 6.71
CA ALA A 324 2.73 -7.34 8.05
C ALA A 324 3.88 -8.20 8.62
N LEU A 325 4.52 -9.01 7.77
CA LEU A 325 5.62 -9.88 8.20
C LEU A 325 6.93 -9.13 8.44
N GLU A 326 7.12 -7.97 7.80
CA GLU A 326 8.27 -7.08 8.00
C GLU A 326 8.08 -6.05 9.12
N ALA A 327 6.85 -5.83 9.59
CA ALA A 327 6.60 -4.90 10.68
C ALA A 327 7.16 -5.43 12.00
N GLU A 328 7.97 -4.61 12.66
CA GLU A 328 8.56 -4.86 13.97
C GLU A 328 8.11 -3.84 15.01
#